data_AF-A0A2P4UWC0-F1
#
_entry.id   AF-A0A2P4UWC0-F1
#
_cell.length_a   1.000
_cell.length_b   1.000
_cell.length_c   1.000
_cell.angle_alpha   90.00
_cell.angle_beta   90.00
_cell.angle_gamma   90.00
#
_symmetry.space_group_name_H-M   'P 1'
#
loop_
_entity.id
_entity.type
_entity.pdbx_description
1 polymer ?
#
loop_
_entity_poly.entity_id
_entity_poly.type
_entity_poly.pdbx_seq_one_letter_code
_entity_poly.pdbx_strand_id
1 'polypeptide(L)'
;MVTPSMEPPQLTRRWAKVTLENKTGDVFKMQVLHEYTGEQTNDSDWHVFAPDEKKTMFEKVYYNTGIFTTGVDNWKVHGTKMVLYEGSDGKGIKVIGKVWIDGIPYRSWHGLFAQWKKHTLRAEDDGQETIIRVYPSEVQFISPSGRSVTQWYRIGEDIGKL
;
A
#
# COMPACT_ATOMS: atom_id res chain seq x y z
N MET A 1 -5.37 31.54 38.70
CA MET A 1 -4.62 30.95 37.57
C MET A 1 -5.23 29.59 37.31
N VAL A 2 -5.85 29.39 36.14
CA VAL A 2 -6.51 28.12 35.80
C VAL A 2 -5.45 27.23 35.17
N THR A 3 -5.14 26.11 35.82
CA THR A 3 -4.28 25.07 35.27
C THR A 3 -4.90 24.59 33.96
N PRO A 4 -4.17 24.55 32.83
CA PRO A 4 -4.71 23.98 31.60
C PRO A 4 -5.12 22.53 31.88
N SER A 5 -6.34 22.16 31.50
CA SER A 5 -6.78 20.76 31.57
C SER A 5 -5.80 19.90 30.77
N MET A 6 -5.17 18.94 31.44
CA MET A 6 -4.34 17.89 30.83
C MET A 6 -5.18 16.74 30.26
N GLU A 7 -6.48 16.94 30.04
CA GLU A 7 -7.29 15.90 29.41
C GLU A 7 -6.77 15.64 27.99
N PRO A 8 -6.42 14.38 27.67
CA PRO A 8 -5.98 14.04 26.32
C PRO A 8 -7.09 14.40 25.32
N PRO A 9 -6.74 14.92 24.14
CA PRO A 9 -7.73 15.35 23.16
C PRO A 9 -8.67 14.20 22.82
N GLN A 10 -9.98 14.48 22.87
CA GLN A 10 -11.04 13.49 22.60
C GLN A 10 -10.94 12.92 21.18
N LEU A 11 -10.51 13.74 20.22
CA LEU A 11 -10.19 13.39 18.84
C LEU A 11 -9.08 14.32 18.34
N THR A 12 -8.04 13.77 17.71
CA THR A 12 -6.96 14.53 17.07
C THR A 12 -6.78 14.04 15.64
N ARG A 13 -6.91 14.97 14.68
CA ARG A 13 -6.60 14.74 13.27
C ARG A 13 -5.09 14.73 13.08
N ARG A 14 -4.60 13.71 12.39
CA ARG A 14 -3.18 13.45 12.16
C ARG A 14 -2.94 13.07 10.70
N TRP A 15 -1.69 13.00 10.30
CA TRP A 15 -1.34 12.54 8.95
C TRP A 15 -0.04 11.75 8.94
N ALA A 16 0.12 10.88 7.96
CA ALA A 16 1.37 10.17 7.71
C ALA A 16 1.74 10.25 6.23
N LYS A 17 3.05 10.24 5.94
CA LYS A 17 3.57 10.04 4.58
C LYS A 17 3.59 8.55 4.28
N VAL A 18 3.25 8.15 3.06
CA VAL A 18 3.28 6.75 2.63
C VAL A 18 4.26 6.57 1.49
N THR A 19 5.18 5.63 1.65
CA THR A 19 6.05 5.18 0.56
C THR A 19 5.84 3.71 0.27
N LEU A 20 6.06 3.32 -0.98
CA LEU A 20 6.08 1.93 -1.40
C LEU A 20 7.47 1.57 -1.91
N GLU A 21 7.96 0.41 -1.48
CA GLU A 21 9.24 -0.16 -1.89
C GLU A 21 9.01 -1.53 -2.53
N ASN A 22 9.51 -1.68 -3.76
CA ASN A 22 9.40 -2.92 -4.52
C ASN A 22 10.51 -3.91 -4.13
N LYS A 23 10.18 -4.90 -3.32
CA LYS A 23 11.08 -6.01 -2.94
C LYS A 23 10.74 -7.33 -3.63
N THR A 24 10.01 -7.29 -4.75
CA THR A 24 9.60 -8.50 -5.48
C THR A 24 10.72 -9.11 -6.31
N GLY A 25 11.76 -8.35 -6.64
CA GLY A 25 12.82 -8.75 -7.58
C GLY A 25 12.44 -8.58 -9.05
N ASP A 26 11.20 -8.18 -9.35
CA ASP A 26 10.70 -7.95 -10.70
C ASP A 26 10.25 -6.50 -10.90
N VAL A 27 10.07 -6.08 -12.16
CA VAL A 27 9.44 -4.79 -12.46
C VAL A 27 7.92 -4.92 -12.26
N PHE A 28 7.35 -4.00 -11.50
CA PHE A 28 5.93 -3.98 -11.17
C PHE A 28 5.33 -2.60 -11.38
N LYS A 29 4.11 -2.54 -11.91
CA LYS A 29 3.27 -1.34 -11.86
C LYS A 29 2.33 -1.48 -10.67
N MET A 30 2.37 -0.57 -9.70
CA MET A 30 1.66 -0.69 -8.43
C MET A 30 0.87 0.57 -8.06
N GLN A 31 -0.20 0.35 -7.30
CA GLN A 31 -1.10 1.37 -6.77
C GLN A 31 -1.40 1.04 -5.30
N VAL A 32 -1.51 2.08 -4.47
CA VAL A 32 -1.95 1.99 -3.09
C VAL A 32 -3.25 2.75 -2.94
N LEU A 33 -4.22 2.14 -2.26
CA LEU A 33 -5.44 2.80 -1.81
C LEU A 33 -5.46 2.82 -0.28
N HIS A 34 -5.88 3.95 0.29
CA HIS A 34 -6.08 4.13 1.73
C HIS A 34 -7.45 4.73 2.00
N GLU A 35 -8.11 4.26 3.05
CA GLU A 35 -9.34 4.83 3.54
C GLU A 35 -9.39 4.78 5.06
N TYR A 36 -9.43 5.96 5.69
CA TYR A 36 -9.86 6.06 7.08
C TYR A 36 -11.39 5.92 7.14
N THR A 37 -11.89 5.16 8.10
CA THR A 37 -13.33 4.81 8.18
C THR A 37 -14.23 6.04 8.12
N GLY A 38 -15.15 6.06 7.15
CA GLY A 38 -16.11 7.15 6.95
C GLY A 38 -15.59 8.32 6.11
N GLU A 39 -14.37 8.24 5.59
CA GLU A 39 -13.76 9.25 4.72
C GLU A 39 -13.65 8.76 3.28
N GLN A 40 -13.33 9.67 2.37
CA GLN A 40 -13.10 9.33 0.96
C GLN A 40 -11.81 8.51 0.82
N THR A 41 -11.84 7.50 -0.04
CA THR A 41 -10.66 6.73 -0.41
C THR A 41 -9.61 7.63 -1.08
N ASN A 42 -8.38 7.60 -0.58
CA ASN A 42 -7.20 8.13 -1.24
C ASN A 42 -6.66 7.10 -2.25
N ASP A 43 -6.34 7.57 -3.46
CA ASP A 43 -5.77 6.77 -4.55
C ASP A 43 -4.42 7.35 -4.96
N SER A 44 -3.37 6.53 -4.97
CA SER A 44 -2.01 6.97 -5.28
C SER A 44 -1.72 7.14 -6.77
N ASP A 45 -2.65 6.77 -7.64
CA ASP A 45 -2.39 6.42 -9.05
C ASP A 45 -1.44 5.21 -9.20
N TRP A 46 -1.25 4.78 -10.45
CA TRP A 46 -0.37 3.67 -10.80
C TRP A 46 1.05 4.16 -11.12
N HIS A 47 2.04 3.54 -10.48
CA HIS A 47 3.46 3.85 -10.66
C HIS A 47 4.24 2.62 -11.06
N VAL A 48 5.16 2.73 -12.02
CA VAL A 48 6.09 1.66 -12.37
C VAL A 48 7.27 1.67 -11.42
N PHE A 49 7.68 0.50 -10.93
CA PHE A 49 8.80 0.28 -10.02
C PHE A 49 9.77 -0.72 -10.62
N ALA A 50 11.04 -0.33 -10.71
CA ALA A 50 12.15 -1.28 -10.85
C ALA A 50 12.31 -2.11 -9.57
N PRO A 51 13.02 -3.26 -9.62
CA PRO A 51 13.42 -3.96 -8.41
C PRO A 51 14.17 -3.01 -7.46
N ASP A 52 13.85 -3.10 -6.16
CA ASP A 52 14.37 -2.28 -5.06
C ASP A 52 14.05 -0.77 -5.13
N GLU A 53 13.26 -0.32 -6.11
CA GLU A 53 12.85 1.08 -6.19
C GLU A 53 11.84 1.43 -5.09
N LYS A 54 12.00 2.62 -4.51
CA LYS A 54 11.10 3.21 -3.51
C LYS A 54 10.51 4.52 -4.04
N LYS A 55 9.18 4.71 -3.90
CA LYS A 55 8.48 5.94 -4.28
C LYS A 55 7.51 6.41 -3.20
N THR A 56 7.27 7.71 -3.13
CA THR A 56 6.16 8.27 -2.36
C THR A 56 4.85 7.98 -3.08
N MET A 57 3.91 7.35 -2.36
CA MET A 57 2.55 7.09 -2.85
C MET A 57 1.59 8.19 -2.39
N PHE A 58 1.79 8.68 -1.17
CA PHE A 58 1.03 9.79 -0.61
C PHE A 58 1.96 10.69 0.20
N GLU A 59 1.97 11.99 -0.08
CA GLU A 59 2.64 12.95 0.81
C GLU A 59 1.92 13.05 2.15
N LYS A 60 0.59 12.90 2.14
CA LYS A 60 -0.25 12.87 3.34
C LYS A 60 -1.46 11.96 3.12
N VAL A 61 -1.58 10.94 3.96
CA VAL A 61 -2.88 10.33 4.29
C VAL A 61 -3.31 10.82 5.66
N TYR A 62 -4.60 11.09 5.84
CA TYR A 62 -5.10 11.62 7.09
C TYR A 62 -5.90 10.58 7.87
N TYR A 63 -5.77 10.62 9.19
CA TYR A 63 -6.46 9.71 10.11
C TYR A 63 -6.74 10.40 11.43
N ASN A 64 -7.56 9.79 12.28
CA ASN A 64 -7.88 10.32 13.60
C ASN A 64 -7.35 9.39 14.70
N THR A 65 -6.98 9.98 15.83
CA THR A 65 -6.61 9.28 17.05
C THR A 65 -7.35 9.86 18.25
N GLY A 66 -7.54 9.07 19.31
CA GLY A 66 -8.20 9.52 20.53
C GLY A 66 -8.92 8.36 21.23
N ILE A 67 -9.29 8.56 22.49
CA ILE A 67 -9.99 7.56 23.31
C ILE A 67 -11.37 7.17 22.73
N PHE A 68 -11.99 8.06 21.95
CA PHE A 68 -13.31 7.82 21.34
C PHE A 68 -13.26 7.56 19.83
N THR A 69 -12.08 7.45 19.21
CA THR A 69 -12.00 7.14 17.78
C THR A 69 -12.29 5.65 17.57
N THR A 70 -13.35 5.35 16.82
CA THR A 70 -13.70 3.98 16.38
C THR A 70 -13.24 3.68 14.95
N GLY A 71 -12.72 4.70 14.25
CA GLY A 71 -12.27 4.56 12.88
C GLY A 71 -10.94 3.79 12.79
N VAL A 72 -10.79 3.08 11.68
CA VAL A 72 -9.62 2.28 11.35
C VAL A 72 -9.14 2.63 9.95
N ASP A 73 -7.82 2.61 9.77
CA ASP A 73 -7.16 2.73 8.47
C ASP A 73 -7.24 1.40 7.70
N ASN A 74 -7.88 1.48 6.53
CA ASN A 74 -8.06 0.39 5.60
C ASN A 74 -7.16 0.59 4.38
N TRP A 75 -6.51 -0.48 3.93
CA TRP A 75 -5.50 -0.44 2.89
C TRP A 75 -5.72 -1.50 1.83
N LYS A 76 -5.37 -1.14 0.59
CA LYS A 76 -5.19 -2.07 -0.53
C LYS A 76 -3.90 -1.73 -1.25
N VAL A 77 -3.21 -2.77 -1.68
CA VAL A 77 -2.13 -2.65 -2.66
C VAL A 77 -2.54 -3.47 -3.87
N HIS A 78 -2.46 -2.86 -5.05
CA HIS A 78 -2.67 -3.52 -6.32
C HIS A 78 -1.38 -3.46 -7.13
N GLY A 79 -1.18 -4.46 -7.99
CA GLY A 79 0.04 -4.56 -8.76
C GLY A 79 -0.17 -5.33 -10.04
N THR A 80 0.65 -5.04 -11.03
CA THR A 80 0.75 -5.82 -12.26
C THR A 80 2.22 -6.11 -12.49
N LYS A 81 2.58 -7.39 -12.56
CA LYS A 81 3.95 -7.78 -12.91
C LYS A 81 4.18 -7.42 -14.38
N MET A 82 5.16 -6.56 -14.65
CA MET A 82 5.45 -6.12 -16.01
C MET A 82 6.22 -7.23 -16.74
N VAL A 83 5.84 -7.52 -17.98
CA VAL A 83 6.54 -8.50 -18.82
C VAL A 83 7.40 -7.76 -19.83
N LEU A 84 8.70 -8.07 -19.83
CA LEU A 84 9.63 -7.53 -20.81
C LEU A 84 9.46 -8.30 -22.13
N TYR A 85 9.03 -7.59 -23.16
CA TYR A 85 9.01 -8.12 -24.52
C TYR A 85 10.26 -7.67 -25.27
N GLU A 86 11.08 -8.64 -25.68
CA GLU A 86 12.23 -8.47 -26.57
C GLU A 86 11.94 -9.31 -27.82
N GLY A 87 11.53 -8.65 -28.91
CA GLY A 87 11.15 -9.35 -30.15
C GLY A 87 12.35 -10.02 -30.80
N SER A 88 12.31 -11.34 -31.00
CA SER A 88 13.42 -12.10 -31.60
C SER A 88 13.06 -12.90 -32.85
N ASP A 89 11.79 -12.93 -33.30
CA ASP A 89 11.32 -13.92 -34.29
C ASP A 89 10.75 -13.33 -35.59
N GLY A 90 10.74 -12.01 -35.76
CA GLY A 90 10.25 -11.34 -36.97
C GLY A 90 8.75 -11.53 -37.26
N LYS A 91 7.99 -12.12 -36.33
CA LYS A 91 6.53 -12.34 -36.44
C LYS A 91 5.72 -11.60 -35.36
N GLY A 92 6.38 -11.00 -34.37
CA GLY A 92 5.77 -10.10 -33.38
C GLY A 92 5.85 -8.61 -33.73
N ILE A 93 5.34 -7.76 -32.83
CA ILE A 93 5.39 -6.30 -32.94
C ILE A 93 6.86 -5.87 -33.14
N LYS A 94 7.18 -5.23 -34.27
CA LYS A 94 8.50 -4.63 -34.49
C LYS A 94 8.68 -3.46 -33.53
N VAL A 95 9.37 -3.70 -32.42
CA VAL A 95 9.79 -2.63 -31.51
C VAL A 95 11.29 -2.48 -31.61
N ILE A 96 11.75 -1.27 -31.93
CA ILE A 96 13.15 -0.89 -31.75
C ILE A 96 13.31 -0.54 -30.27
N GLY A 97 13.85 -1.45 -29.46
CA GLY A 97 14.06 -1.27 -28.02
C GLY A 97 13.32 -2.28 -27.14
N LYS A 98 13.09 -1.93 -25.86
CA LYS A 98 12.40 -2.77 -24.87
C LYS A 98 10.98 -2.25 -24.65
N VAL A 99 9.99 -3.15 -24.63
CA VAL A 99 8.60 -2.80 -24.24
C VAL A 99 8.19 -3.58 -23.01
N TRP A 100 7.62 -2.87 -22.05
CA TRP A 100 6.97 -3.47 -20.89
C TRP A 100 5.47 -3.52 -21.14
N ILE A 101 4.90 -4.71 -21.04
CA ILE A 101 3.45 -4.93 -21.19
C ILE A 101 2.88 -5.19 -19.79
N ASP A 102 1.72 -4.59 -19.50
CA ASP A 102 0.95 -4.88 -18.29
C ASP A 102 0.62 -6.39 -18.31
N GLY A 103 1.29 -7.14 -17.43
CA GLY A 103 1.18 -8.59 -17.35
C GLY A 103 0.12 -9.04 -16.36
N ILE A 104 0.51 -9.94 -15.47
CA ILE A 104 -0.41 -10.63 -14.55
C ILE A 104 -0.77 -9.70 -13.38
N PRO A 105 -2.07 -9.53 -13.04
CA PRO A 105 -2.48 -8.72 -11.91
C PRO A 105 -2.31 -9.45 -10.56
N TYR A 106 -1.96 -8.68 -9.55
CA TYR A 106 -1.71 -9.06 -8.16
C TYR A 106 -2.46 -8.11 -7.21
N ARG A 107 -2.76 -8.59 -6.00
CA ARG A 107 -3.31 -7.74 -4.94
C ARG A 107 -2.91 -8.20 -3.54
N SER A 108 -2.95 -7.27 -2.59
CA SER A 108 -2.82 -7.58 -1.17
C SER A 108 -4.05 -8.34 -0.68
N TRP A 109 -3.83 -9.37 0.14
CA TRP A 109 -4.91 -10.08 0.80
C TRP A 109 -5.58 -9.24 1.89
N HIS A 110 -6.82 -9.58 2.18
CA HIS A 110 -7.62 -9.05 3.26
C HIS A 110 -8.17 -10.23 4.07
N GLY A 111 -8.43 -10.04 5.36
CA GLY A 111 -8.98 -11.11 6.21
C GLY A 111 -10.31 -11.68 5.67
N LEU A 112 -10.71 -12.83 6.21
CA LEU A 112 -11.99 -13.44 5.89
C LEU A 112 -13.14 -12.45 6.20
N PHE A 113 -14.07 -12.29 5.25
CA PHE A 113 -15.18 -11.31 5.30
C PHE A 113 -14.78 -9.82 5.30
N ALA A 114 -13.49 -9.50 5.24
CA ALA A 114 -13.03 -8.13 4.99
C ALA A 114 -12.93 -7.85 3.49
N GLN A 115 -12.89 -6.57 3.12
CA GLN A 115 -12.61 -6.12 1.74
C GLN A 115 -11.27 -5.39 1.65
N TRP A 116 -10.68 -5.04 2.79
CA TRP A 116 -9.46 -4.24 2.92
C TRP A 116 -8.58 -4.82 4.02
N LYS A 117 -7.27 -4.61 3.92
CA LYS A 117 -6.33 -4.91 4.99
C LYS A 117 -6.35 -3.78 6.01
N LYS A 118 -6.55 -4.10 7.28
CA LYS A 118 -6.42 -3.13 8.36
C LYS A 118 -4.96 -2.97 8.78
N HIS A 119 -4.50 -1.73 8.90
CA HIS A 119 -3.23 -1.36 9.53
C HIS A 119 -3.41 0.04 10.13
N THR A 120 -3.75 0.08 11.43
CA THR A 120 -4.11 1.31 12.16
C THR A 120 -2.89 2.20 12.37
N LEU A 121 -2.99 3.46 11.95
CA LEU A 121 -2.03 4.50 12.28
C LEU A 121 -2.34 5.09 13.66
N ARG A 122 -1.30 5.35 14.45
CA ARG A 122 -1.40 5.83 15.83
C ARG A 122 -0.78 7.20 16.00
N ALA A 123 -0.85 7.74 17.21
CA ALA A 123 -0.33 9.08 17.51
C ALA A 123 1.19 9.20 17.24
N GLU A 124 1.93 8.10 17.39
CA GLU A 124 3.37 8.02 17.13
C GLU A 124 3.74 8.01 15.64
N ASP A 125 2.77 7.81 14.75
CA ASP A 125 2.97 7.85 13.30
C ASP A 125 2.74 9.26 12.70
N ASP A 126 2.38 10.25 13.53
CA ASP A 126 2.01 11.58 13.07
C ASP A 126 3.21 12.33 12.47
N GLY A 127 3.05 12.78 11.23
CA GLY A 127 4.10 13.38 10.42
C GLY A 127 5.25 12.44 10.08
N GLN A 128 5.12 11.13 10.36
CA GLN A 128 6.13 10.13 10.08
C GLN A 128 5.88 9.42 8.75
N GLU A 129 6.85 8.59 8.35
CA GLU A 129 6.77 7.75 7.17
C GLU A 129 6.28 6.34 7.54
N THR A 130 5.19 5.92 6.90
CA THR A 130 4.79 4.51 6.78
C THR A 130 5.36 3.95 5.48
N ILE A 131 6.07 2.82 5.58
CA ILE A 131 6.66 2.12 4.44
C ILE A 131 5.85 0.87 4.14
N ILE A 132 5.38 0.76 2.90
CA ILE A 132 4.77 -0.43 2.33
C ILE A 132 5.86 -1.19 1.56
N ARG A 133 6.26 -2.37 2.02
CA ARG A 133 7.19 -3.24 1.30
C ARG A 133 6.44 -4.38 0.64
N VAL A 134 6.62 -4.54 -0.66
CA VAL A 134 6.00 -5.62 -1.44
C VAL A 134 7.05 -6.66 -1.79
N TYR A 135 6.92 -7.86 -1.22
CA TYR A 135 7.74 -9.03 -1.48
C TYR A 135 7.01 -10.00 -2.43
N PRO A 136 7.67 -11.05 -2.95
CA PRO A 136 7.04 -11.98 -3.89
C PRO A 136 5.75 -12.63 -3.37
N SER A 137 5.61 -12.84 -2.06
CA SER A 137 4.47 -13.53 -1.44
C SER A 137 3.74 -12.74 -0.36
N GLU A 138 4.23 -11.54 0.00
CA GLU A 138 3.62 -10.74 1.08
C GLU A 138 3.80 -9.24 0.88
N VAL A 139 2.89 -8.48 1.51
CA VAL A 139 2.97 -7.04 1.68
C VAL A 139 3.10 -6.74 3.16
N GLN A 140 4.11 -5.93 3.52
CA GLN A 140 4.31 -5.43 4.87
C GLN A 140 3.98 -3.94 4.93
N PHE A 141 3.13 -3.56 5.88
CA PHE A 141 2.86 -2.17 6.27
C PHE A 141 3.66 -1.89 7.54
N ILE A 142 4.60 -0.95 7.47
CA ILE A 142 5.57 -0.69 8.54
C ILE A 142 5.48 0.78 8.92
N SER A 143 5.02 1.04 10.13
CA SER A 143 4.94 2.37 10.74
C SER A 143 5.74 2.38 12.06
N PRO A 144 6.13 3.53 12.61
CA PRO A 144 6.69 3.63 13.96
C PRO A 144 5.89 2.84 15.01
N SER A 145 4.56 2.86 14.89
CA SER A 145 3.64 2.17 15.80
C SER A 145 3.57 0.66 15.69
N GLY A 146 4.13 0.10 14.62
CA GLY A 146 4.18 -1.34 14.44
C GLY A 146 4.09 -1.78 12.99
N ARG A 147 3.98 -3.10 12.83
CA ARG A 147 4.01 -3.77 11.53
C ARG A 147 2.78 -4.64 11.34
N SER A 148 2.20 -4.62 10.14
CA SER A 148 1.17 -5.56 9.71
C SER A 148 1.61 -6.25 8.43
N VAL A 149 1.32 -7.54 8.32
CA VAL A 149 1.68 -8.36 7.16
C VAL A 149 0.40 -8.95 6.56
N THR A 150 0.36 -9.05 5.23
CA THR A 150 -0.70 -9.75 4.50
C THR A 150 -0.11 -10.40 3.26
N GLN A 151 -0.79 -11.40 2.70
CA GLN A 151 -0.30 -12.09 1.50
C GLN A 151 -0.33 -11.16 0.28
N TRP A 152 0.65 -11.34 -0.60
CA TRP A 152 0.69 -10.79 -1.95
C TRP A 152 0.51 -11.95 -2.90
N TYR A 153 -0.54 -11.91 -3.72
CA TYR A 153 -0.87 -13.05 -4.56
C TYR A 153 -1.38 -12.59 -5.91
N ARG A 154 -1.21 -13.47 -6.90
CA ARG A 154 -1.73 -13.26 -8.23
C ARG A 154 -3.24 -13.50 -8.24
N ILE A 155 -3.98 -12.61 -8.87
CA ILE A 155 -5.43 -12.79 -9.04
C ILE A 155 -5.67 -14.04 -9.89
N GLY A 156 -6.50 -14.95 -9.36
CA GLY A 156 -6.77 -16.26 -9.95
C GLY A 156 -6.04 -17.43 -9.27
N GLU A 157 -5.11 -17.16 -8.33
CA GLU A 157 -4.57 -18.20 -7.44
C GLU A 157 -5.53 -18.48 -6.27
N ASP A 158 -5.67 -19.76 -5.91
CA ASP A 158 -6.58 -20.26 -4.88
C ASP A 158 -6.00 -20.01 -3.47
N ILE A 159 -6.21 -18.80 -3.00
CA ILE A 159 -5.85 -18.21 -1.69
C ILE A 159 -6.50 -18.89 -0.47
N GLY A 160 -7.44 -19.81 -0.68
CA GLY A 160 -8.15 -20.55 0.37
C GLY A 160 -7.52 -21.89 0.79
N LYS A 161 -6.32 -22.22 0.29
CA LYS A 161 -5.64 -23.51 0.53
C LYS A 161 -4.42 -23.43 1.47
N LEU A 162 -4.39 -22.46 2.38
CA LEU A 162 -3.44 -22.42 3.48
C LEU A 162 -4.16 -22.57 4.82
#